data_AF-A0A7K3DTJ9-F1
#
_entry.id   AF-A0A7K3DTJ9-F1
#
_cell.length_a   1.000
_cell.length_b   1.000
_cell.length_c   1.000
_cell.angle_alpha   90.00
_cell.angle_beta   90.00
_cell.angle_gamma   90.00
#
_symmetry.space_group_name_H-M   'P 1'
#
loop_
_entity.id
_entity.type
_entity.pdbx_description
1 polymer ?
#
loop_
_entity_poly.entity_id
_entity_poly.type
_entity_poly.pdbx_seq_one_letter_code
_entity_poly.pdbx_strand_id
1 'polypeptide(L)' 'VMRADEVRPSLTPEQALSGAPAQEQQRFKVPQILGED' A
#
# COMPACT_ATOMS: atom_id res chain seq x y z
N VAL A 1 10.27 20.11 15.48
CA VAL A 1 11.42 19.78 14.61
C VAL A 1 10.90 19.32 13.26
N MET A 2 11.45 19.84 12.17
CA MET A 2 11.04 19.50 10.79
C MET A 2 12.01 18.46 10.21
N ARG A 3 11.51 17.56 9.36
CA ARG A 3 12.34 16.62 8.58
C ARG A 3 12.84 17.30 7.32
N ALA A 4 14.09 17.02 6.91
CA ALA A 4 14.61 17.41 5.61
C ALA A 4 13.90 16.66 4.47
N ASP A 5 13.73 17.34 3.33
CA ASP A 5 13.10 16.78 2.14
C ASP A 5 14.10 16.00 1.29
N GLU A 6 14.46 14.82 1.77
CA GLU A 6 15.36 13.88 1.08
C GLU A 6 14.62 12.61 0.66
N VAL A 7 15.00 12.08 -0.51
CA VAL A 7 14.54 10.78 -1.02
C VAL A 7 15.25 9.67 -0.25
N ARG A 8 14.48 8.71 0.27
CA ARG A 8 15.00 7.53 0.97
C ARG A 8 14.45 6.27 0.33
N PRO A 9 15.16 5.12 0.42
CA PRO A 9 14.65 3.86 -0.10
C PRO A 9 13.30 3.50 0.52
N SER A 10 12.36 3.11 -0.33
CA SER A 10 11.07 2.56 0.09
C SER A 10 11.20 1.09 0.51
N LEU A 11 10.20 0.60 1.24
CA LEU A 11 10.07 -0.83 1.53
C LEU A 11 9.86 -1.64 0.25
N THR A 12 10.23 -2.92 0.29
CA THR A 12 9.83 -3.84 -0.78
C THR A 12 8.32 -4.08 -0.74
N PRO A 13 7.70 -4.48 -1.85
CA PRO A 13 6.27 -4.74 -1.87
C PRO A 13 5.85 -5.84 -0.89
N GLU A 14 6.65 -6.89 -0.70
CA GLU A 14 6.39 -7.92 0.31
C GLU A 14 6.39 -7.36 1.73
N GLN A 15 7.35 -6.50 2.07
CA GLN A 15 7.41 -5.86 3.39
C GLN A 15 6.19 -4.98 3.63
N ALA A 16 5.80 -4.18 2.62
CA ALA A 16 4.64 -3.31 2.70
C ALA A 16 3.32 -4.08 2.82
N LEU A 17 3.22 -5.26 2.20
CA LEU A 17 2.00 -6.08 2.18
C LEU A 17 1.94 -7.13 3.30
N SER A 18 2.99 -7.30 4.10
CA SER A 18 3.07 -8.33 5.15
C SER A 18 1.91 -8.34 6.16
N GLY A 19 1.28 -7.18 6.39
CA GLY A 19 0.11 -7.03 7.26
C GLY A 19 -1.22 -6.82 6.53
N ALA A 20 -1.25 -6.97 5.20
CA ALA A 20 -2.46 -6.74 4.42
C ALA A 20 -3.52 -7.82 4.72
N PRO A 21 -4.76 -7.45 5.11
CA PRO A 21 -5.84 -8.42 5.32
C PRO A 21 -6.20 -9.22 4.06
N ALA A 22 -6.10 -8.57 2.89
CA ALA A 22 -6.24 -9.19 1.59
C ALA A 22 -5.32 -8.48 0.59
N GLN A 23 -4.60 -9.26 -0.21
CA GLN A 23 -3.70 -8.77 -1.23
C GLN A 23 -3.87 -9.58 -2.52
N GLU A 24 -3.71 -8.92 -3.67
CA GLU A 24 -3.73 -9.57 -4.98
C GLU A 24 -2.84 -8.78 -5.94
N GLN A 25 -2.05 -9.45 -6.78
CA GLN A 25 -1.20 -8.80 -7.78
C GLN A 25 -0.32 -7.67 -7.19
N GLN A 26 0.23 -7.92 -5.99
CA GLN A 26 1.08 -6.97 -5.27
C GLN A 26 0.37 -5.66 -4.89
N ARG A 27 -0.94 -5.72 -4.63
CA ARG A 27 -1.79 -4.60 -4.22
C ARG A 27 -2.68 -4.99 -3.04
N PHE A 28 -3.11 -3.99 -2.27
CA PHE A 28 -4.15 -4.16 -1.26
C PHE A 28 -5.51 -4.36 -1.94
N LYS A 29 -6.25 -5.38 -1.52
CA LYS A 29 -7.60 -5.66 -2.02
C LYS A 29 -8.63 -5.03 -1.09
N VAL A 30 -9.53 -4.24 -1.65
CA VAL A 30 -10.61 -3.57 -0.92
C VAL A 30 -11.95 -3.79 -1.63
N PRO A 31 -13.08 -3.85 -0.90
CA PRO A 31 -14.40 -3.89 -1.53
C PRO A 31 -14.67 -2.56 -2.25
N GLN A 32 -15.20 -2.65 -3.47
CA GLN A 32 -15.68 -1.48 -4.20
C GLN A 32 -17.03 -1.05 -3.62
N ILE A 33 -17.17 0.24 -3.29
CA ILE A 33 -18.35 0.78 -2.59
C ILE A 33 -19.47 1.21 -3.57
N LEU A 34 -19.10 1.61 -4.79
CA LEU A 34 -20.03 1.97 -5.86
C LEU A 34 -19.67 1.15 -7.10
N GLY A 35 -20.47 0.13 -7.38
CA GLY A 35 -20.45 -0.60 -8.65
C GLY A 35 -21.52 -0.02 -9.58
N GLU A 36 -21.23 0.03 -10.88
CA GLU A 36 -22.23 0.35 -11.89
C GLU A 36 -23.17 -0.85 -12.07
N ASP A 37 -24.23 -0.90 -11.26
CA ASP A 37 -25.57 -1.43 -11.57
C ASP A 37 -26.61 -0.62 -10.79
#